data_AF-A0A7Y8RZ46-F1
#
_entry.id   AF-A0A7Y8RZ46-F1
#
_cell.length_a   1.000
_cell.length_b   1.000
_cell.length_c   1.000
_cell.angle_alpha   90.00
_cell.angle_beta   90.00
_cell.angle_gamma   90.00
#
_symmetry.space_group_name_H-M   'P 1'
#
loop_
_entity.id
_entity.type
_entity.pdbx_description
1 polymer ?
#
loop_
_entity_poly.entity_id
_entity_poly.type
_entity_poly.pdbx_seq_one_letter_code
_entity_poly.pdbx_strand_id
1 'polypeptide(L)'
;MFFFKKKARVTEQKVRELVQQLEKAYINKDIEKLTSIFHPDNRHISFLNHAGLMMTFQIYDIQSDIMNIDILHLSEKDATFTYTRKHLYTCLNQNDENGDNPNNITSYYVQIEADGNSIWITRYSKYSELFLNTEGEILPQEQAVVPAGAQFFERMKRFIHQFQLDGFQPATYLLYSDSEFLGYYPEKERFLYVTTEKFTIDYFKEMAASSIAEHTETYLHQNNLEFGEIVEKKENYSIIETKFLEDSRLQHELVLSILAPDGFFMLRYLKNNHGPIEQEMRQSWIHQMQGAATRINQE
;
A
#
# COMPACT_ATOMS: atom_id res chain seq x y z
N MET A 1 -22.96 43.85 17.59
CA MET A 1 -22.56 42.56 18.18
C MET A 1 -21.55 41.90 17.26
N PHE A 2 -20.28 41.85 17.66
CA PHE A 2 -19.31 40.99 16.99
C PHE A 2 -19.54 39.55 17.47
N PHE A 3 -20.25 38.75 16.67
CA PHE A 3 -20.26 37.30 16.87
C PHE A 3 -18.88 36.79 16.45
N PHE A 4 -17.97 36.64 17.41
CA PHE A 4 -16.75 35.85 17.19
C PHE A 4 -17.19 34.42 16.89
N LYS A 5 -17.25 34.09 15.59
CA LYS A 5 -17.45 32.72 15.12
C LYS A 5 -16.33 31.87 15.71
N LYS A 6 -16.70 30.88 16.53
CA LYS A 6 -15.75 29.98 17.19
C LYS A 6 -15.04 29.18 16.09
N LYS A 7 -13.72 29.31 16.03
CA LYS A 7 -12.90 28.53 15.09
C LYS A 7 -13.14 27.05 15.32
N ALA A 8 -13.18 26.28 14.22
CA ALA A 8 -13.22 24.84 14.32
C ALA A 8 -11.98 24.34 15.07
N ARG A 9 -12.14 23.25 15.82
CA ARG A 9 -11.04 22.56 16.48
C ARG A 9 -11.06 21.11 16.07
N VAL A 10 -9.90 20.59 15.71
CA VAL A 10 -9.74 19.18 15.43
C VAL A 10 -9.68 18.42 16.75
N THR A 11 -10.48 17.37 16.87
CA THR A 11 -10.51 16.45 18.01
C THR A 11 -10.70 15.03 17.48
N GLU A 12 -10.37 14.02 18.27
CA GLU A 12 -10.63 12.61 17.91
C GLU A 12 -12.11 12.38 17.56
N GLN A 13 -13.03 12.95 18.33
CA GLN A 13 -14.46 12.90 18.04
C GLN A 13 -14.78 13.46 16.65
N LYS A 14 -14.13 14.58 16.27
CA LYS A 14 -14.30 15.19 14.94
C LYS A 14 -13.70 14.37 13.81
N VAL A 15 -12.57 13.69 14.05
CA VAL A 15 -12.02 12.70 13.11
C VAL A 15 -13.05 11.60 12.84
N ARG A 16 -13.61 11.00 13.90
CA ARG A 16 -14.61 9.92 13.77
C ARG A 16 -15.88 10.40 13.06
N GLU A 17 -16.39 11.59 13.42
CA GLU A 17 -17.55 12.19 12.76
C GLU A 17 -17.29 12.50 11.27
N LEU A 18 -16.09 12.96 10.92
CA LEU A 18 -15.71 13.24 9.54
C LEU A 18 -15.68 11.95 8.70
N VAL A 19 -15.07 10.88 9.21
CA VAL A 19 -15.06 9.57 8.53
C VAL A 19 -16.48 9.06 8.33
N GLN A 20 -17.33 9.15 9.36
CA GLN A 20 -18.74 8.77 9.24
C GLN A 20 -19.50 9.61 8.21
N GLN A 21 -19.22 10.92 8.12
CA GLN A 21 -19.83 11.79 7.12
C GLN A 21 -19.38 11.45 5.70
N LEU A 22 -18.09 11.17 5.53
CA LEU A 22 -17.51 10.74 4.25
C LEU A 22 -18.16 9.44 3.77
N GLU A 23 -18.18 8.40 4.62
CA GLU A 23 -18.75 7.11 4.26
C GLU A 23 -20.26 7.19 4.02
N LYS A 24 -20.98 7.97 4.84
CA LYS A 24 -22.40 8.21 4.60
C LYS A 24 -22.66 8.93 3.28
N ALA A 25 -21.83 9.91 2.89
CA ALA A 25 -21.97 10.59 1.62
C ALA A 25 -21.69 9.63 0.43
N TYR A 26 -20.70 8.74 0.58
CA TYR A 26 -20.38 7.73 -0.42
C TYR A 26 -21.53 6.72 -0.62
N ILE A 27 -22.03 6.12 0.47
CA ILE A 27 -23.16 5.17 0.42
C ILE A 27 -24.42 5.82 -0.13
N ASN A 28 -24.69 7.08 0.24
CA ASN A 28 -25.83 7.84 -0.27
C ASN A 28 -25.65 8.33 -1.71
N LYS A 29 -24.51 8.03 -2.34
CA LYS A 29 -24.19 8.44 -3.73
C LYS A 29 -24.19 9.96 -3.90
N ASP A 30 -23.88 10.70 -2.84
CA ASP A 30 -23.93 12.16 -2.76
C ASP A 30 -22.55 12.74 -3.09
N ILE A 31 -22.28 12.88 -4.40
CA ILE A 31 -20.99 13.36 -4.91
C ILE A 31 -20.73 14.81 -4.49
N GLU A 32 -21.75 15.66 -4.44
CA GLU A 32 -21.61 17.05 -4.00
C GLU A 32 -21.16 17.11 -2.56
N LYS A 33 -21.79 16.33 -1.67
CA LYS A 33 -21.39 16.25 -0.28
C LYS A 33 -20.01 15.65 -0.10
N LEU A 34 -19.67 14.57 -0.83
CA LEU A 34 -18.31 14.02 -0.84
C LEU A 34 -17.30 15.12 -1.16
N THR A 35 -17.51 15.83 -2.27
CA THR A 35 -16.62 16.90 -2.75
C THR A 35 -16.53 18.06 -1.75
N SER A 36 -17.63 18.36 -1.06
CA SER A 36 -17.70 19.45 -0.07
C SER A 36 -16.90 19.20 1.20
N ILE A 37 -16.49 17.97 1.48
CA ILE A 37 -15.67 17.62 2.66
C ILE A 37 -14.17 17.93 2.40
N PHE A 38 -13.76 17.97 1.14
CA PHE A 38 -12.39 18.22 0.74
C PHE A 38 -12.12 19.71 0.56
N HIS A 39 -10.92 20.13 0.95
CA HIS A 39 -10.44 21.48 0.72
C HIS A 39 -10.54 21.81 -0.79
N PRO A 40 -11.01 23.00 -1.19
CA PRO A 40 -11.18 23.37 -2.60
C PRO A 40 -9.95 23.11 -3.48
N ASP A 41 -8.77 23.40 -2.95
CA ASP A 41 -7.49 23.21 -3.67
C ASP A 41 -7.09 21.73 -3.84
N ASN A 42 -7.71 20.81 -3.10
CA ASN A 42 -7.37 19.38 -3.05
C ASN A 42 -8.47 18.49 -3.65
N ARG A 43 -9.35 19.05 -4.50
CA ARG A 43 -10.45 18.30 -5.14
C ARG A 43 -10.03 17.50 -6.37
N HIS A 44 -8.82 17.72 -6.89
CA HIS A 44 -8.28 17.03 -8.06
C HIS A 44 -7.66 15.66 -7.73
N ILE A 45 -8.25 14.91 -6.80
CA ILE A 45 -7.79 13.58 -6.39
C ILE A 45 -8.58 12.48 -7.09
N SER A 46 -7.95 11.34 -7.34
CA SER A 46 -8.57 10.19 -8.04
C SER A 46 -9.85 9.69 -7.36
N PHE A 47 -9.91 9.73 -6.02
CA PHE A 47 -11.09 9.37 -5.24
C PHE A 47 -12.34 10.19 -5.60
N LEU A 48 -12.16 11.45 -6.02
CA LEU A 48 -13.25 12.35 -6.42
C LEU A 48 -13.45 12.38 -7.93
N ASN A 49 -12.94 11.38 -8.68
CA ASN A 49 -13.18 11.29 -10.10
C ASN A 49 -14.69 11.15 -10.37
N HIS A 50 -15.29 12.24 -10.84
CA HIS A 50 -16.74 12.35 -10.98
C HIS A 50 -17.32 11.28 -11.92
N ALA A 51 -16.68 11.03 -13.06
CA ALA A 51 -17.15 10.04 -14.03
C ALA A 51 -17.09 8.62 -13.46
N GLY A 52 -16.01 8.26 -12.76
CA GLY A 52 -15.86 6.98 -12.08
C GLY A 52 -16.92 6.79 -10.99
N LEU A 53 -17.09 7.79 -10.12
CA LEU A 53 -18.11 7.75 -9.06
C LEU A 53 -19.52 7.62 -9.63
N MET A 54 -19.88 8.41 -10.64
CA MET A 54 -21.19 8.34 -11.29
C MET A 54 -21.47 6.95 -11.84
N MET A 55 -20.51 6.35 -12.53
CA MET A 55 -20.63 5.00 -13.09
C MET A 55 -20.81 3.97 -11.97
N THR A 56 -19.96 3.98 -10.95
CA THR A 56 -20.08 3.07 -9.80
C THR A 56 -21.44 3.22 -9.11
N PHE A 57 -21.91 4.44 -8.89
CA PHE A 57 -23.16 4.73 -8.19
C PHE A 57 -24.40 4.38 -9.01
N GLN A 58 -24.30 4.36 -10.34
CA GLN A 58 -25.36 3.87 -11.22
C GLN A 58 -25.46 2.35 -11.22
N ILE A 59 -24.33 1.64 -11.14
CA ILE A 59 -24.29 0.18 -11.26
C ILE A 59 -24.56 -0.52 -9.92
N TYR A 60 -24.08 0.04 -8.81
CA TYR A 60 -24.03 -0.69 -7.54
C TYR A 60 -24.83 -0.04 -6.42
N ASP A 61 -25.49 -0.86 -5.60
CA ASP A 61 -25.80 -0.54 -4.21
C ASP A 61 -24.59 -0.86 -3.32
N ILE A 62 -24.34 -0.06 -2.29
CA ILE A 62 -23.07 -0.10 -1.55
C ILE A 62 -23.35 -0.23 -0.05
N GLN A 63 -22.83 -1.29 0.55
CA GLN A 63 -22.71 -1.42 2.00
C GLN A 63 -21.29 -1.07 2.41
N SER A 64 -21.14 -0.37 3.52
CA SER A 64 -19.83 0.02 4.05
C SER A 64 -19.74 -0.17 5.54
N ASP A 65 -18.66 -0.79 5.98
CA ASP A 65 -18.28 -0.95 7.38
C ASP A 65 -16.93 -0.27 7.64
N ILE A 66 -16.86 0.57 8.67
CA ILE A 66 -15.58 1.12 9.14
C ILE A 66 -14.93 0.08 10.04
N MET A 67 -13.78 -0.44 9.62
CA MET A 67 -13.06 -1.50 10.34
C MET A 67 -12.08 -0.96 11.36
N ASN A 68 -11.35 0.11 11.01
CA ASN A 68 -10.30 0.67 11.87
C ASN A 68 -10.17 2.18 11.65
N ILE A 69 -9.80 2.91 12.71
CA ILE A 69 -9.36 4.30 12.66
C ILE A 69 -8.18 4.43 13.63
N ASP A 70 -7.02 4.85 13.13
CA ASP A 70 -5.82 5.07 13.92
C ASP A 70 -5.32 6.51 13.78
N ILE A 71 -5.09 7.19 14.90
CA ILE A 71 -4.68 8.60 14.92
C ILE A 71 -3.16 8.66 15.05
N LEU A 72 -2.50 9.10 13.98
CA LEU A 72 -1.04 9.23 13.92
C LEU A 72 -0.56 10.55 14.51
N HIS A 73 -1.34 11.61 14.32
CA HIS A 73 -1.09 12.94 14.85
C HIS A 73 -2.40 13.66 15.13
N LEU A 74 -2.46 14.41 16.23
CA LEU A 74 -3.62 15.24 16.58
C LEU A 74 -3.17 16.51 17.28
N SER A 75 -3.61 17.65 16.74
CA SER A 75 -3.54 18.97 17.37
C SER A 75 -4.92 19.64 17.32
N GLU A 76 -5.06 20.84 17.89
CA GLU A 76 -6.31 21.60 17.74
C GLU A 76 -6.52 22.10 16.30
N LYS A 77 -5.45 22.18 15.49
CA LYS A 77 -5.47 22.77 14.13
C LYS A 77 -5.54 21.72 13.04
N ASP A 78 -4.96 20.55 13.27
CA ASP A 78 -4.83 19.51 12.25
C ASP A 78 -4.84 18.11 12.89
N ALA A 79 -5.04 17.11 12.04
CA ALA A 79 -4.79 15.74 12.40
C ALA A 79 -4.32 14.95 11.19
N THR A 80 -3.50 13.94 11.46
CA THR A 80 -3.16 12.89 10.51
C THR A 80 -3.64 11.58 11.09
N PHE A 81 -4.39 10.81 10.32
CA PHE A 81 -4.93 9.54 10.75
C PHE A 81 -5.01 8.58 9.57
N THR A 82 -5.13 7.29 9.88
CA THR A 82 -5.56 6.31 8.90
C THR A 82 -6.93 5.78 9.24
N TYR A 83 -7.64 5.32 8.22
CA TYR A 83 -8.84 4.56 8.44
C TYR A 83 -9.00 3.47 7.38
N THR A 84 -9.61 2.36 7.80
CA THR A 84 -9.86 1.20 6.98
C THR A 84 -11.36 0.98 6.89
N ARG A 85 -11.84 0.74 5.68
CA ARG A 85 -13.24 0.44 5.40
C ARG A 85 -13.38 -0.83 4.58
N LYS A 86 -14.48 -1.54 4.77
CA LYS A 86 -14.92 -2.66 3.95
C LYS A 86 -16.14 -2.22 3.15
N HIS A 87 -16.07 -2.32 1.83
CA HIS A 87 -17.20 -2.07 0.94
C HIS A 87 -17.66 -3.36 0.27
N LEU A 88 -18.96 -3.59 0.31
CA LEU A 88 -19.64 -4.62 -0.47
C LEU A 88 -20.58 -3.94 -1.47
N TYR A 89 -20.37 -4.23 -2.73
CA TYR A 89 -21.08 -3.71 -3.88
C TYR A 89 -22.04 -4.79 -4.37
N THR A 90 -23.32 -4.47 -4.42
CA THR A 90 -24.36 -5.33 -5.01
C THR A 90 -24.81 -4.70 -6.31
N CYS A 91 -24.67 -5.42 -7.42
CA CYS A 91 -25.12 -4.90 -8.71
C CYS A 91 -26.65 -4.70 -8.71
N LEU A 92 -27.10 -3.52 -9.15
CA LEU A 92 -28.52 -3.19 -9.29
C LEU A 92 -29.15 -3.93 -10.49
N ASN A 93 -28.38 -4.13 -11.56
CA ASN A 93 -28.79 -4.83 -12.77
C ASN A 93 -27.60 -5.61 -13.35
N GLN A 94 -27.68 -6.94 -13.30
CA GLN A 94 -26.59 -7.83 -13.72
C GLN A 94 -26.10 -7.62 -15.15
N ASN A 95 -26.92 -7.03 -16.04
CA ASN A 95 -26.51 -6.74 -17.41
C ASN A 95 -25.51 -5.57 -17.52
N ASP A 96 -25.42 -4.74 -16.48
CA ASP A 96 -24.50 -3.59 -16.40
C ASP A 96 -23.19 -3.95 -15.68
N GLU A 97 -23.08 -5.18 -15.15
CA GLU A 97 -21.88 -5.67 -14.47
C GLU A 97 -20.83 -6.14 -15.49
N ASN A 98 -19.67 -5.49 -15.48
CA ASN A 98 -18.57 -5.83 -16.37
C ASN A 98 -17.62 -6.90 -15.80
N GLY A 99 -17.98 -7.54 -14.68
CA GLY A 99 -17.21 -8.63 -14.06
C GLY A 99 -16.01 -8.20 -13.20
N ASP A 100 -15.84 -6.90 -12.93
CA ASP A 100 -14.65 -6.35 -12.27
C ASP A 100 -14.62 -6.50 -10.72
N ASN A 101 -15.52 -7.28 -10.13
CA ASN A 101 -15.69 -7.49 -8.67
C ASN A 101 -15.17 -6.34 -7.77
N PRO A 102 -16.00 -5.32 -7.50
CA PRO A 102 -15.54 -4.13 -6.79
C PRO A 102 -15.42 -4.30 -5.28
N ASN A 103 -15.80 -5.46 -4.71
CA ASN A 103 -15.80 -5.66 -3.26
C ASN A 103 -14.37 -5.57 -2.71
N ASN A 104 -14.18 -4.73 -1.69
CA ASN A 104 -12.84 -4.48 -1.18
C ASN A 104 -12.80 -4.11 0.30
N ILE A 105 -11.63 -4.33 0.91
CA ILE A 105 -11.19 -3.63 2.11
C ILE A 105 -10.12 -2.63 1.66
N THR A 106 -10.33 -1.35 1.93
CA THR A 106 -9.39 -0.30 1.55
C THR A 106 -8.94 0.49 2.77
N SER A 107 -7.65 0.79 2.85
CA SER A 107 -7.07 1.64 3.89
C SER A 107 -6.54 2.95 3.31
N TYR A 108 -6.85 4.05 3.99
CA TYR A 108 -6.53 5.40 3.58
C TYR A 108 -5.68 6.12 4.63
N TYR A 109 -4.71 6.89 4.16
CA TYR A 109 -3.99 7.90 4.92
C TYR A 109 -4.65 9.25 4.67
N VAL A 110 -5.05 9.93 5.74
CA VAL A 110 -5.85 11.16 5.67
C VAL A 110 -5.21 12.25 6.51
N GLN A 111 -5.10 13.45 5.93
CA GLN A 111 -4.73 14.66 6.63
C GLN A 111 -5.90 15.63 6.60
N ILE A 112 -6.18 16.24 7.76
CA ILE A 112 -7.23 17.21 7.92
C ILE A 112 -6.72 18.46 8.61
N GLU A 113 -7.31 19.60 8.25
CA GLU A 113 -6.94 20.90 8.81
C GLU A 113 -8.21 21.72 9.11
N ALA A 114 -8.18 22.40 10.25
CA ALA A 114 -9.19 23.39 10.62
C ALA A 114 -8.86 24.74 9.96
N ASP A 115 -9.69 25.16 9.02
CA ASP A 115 -9.63 26.48 8.41
C ASP A 115 -10.95 27.25 8.65
N GLY A 116 -10.81 28.41 9.29
CA GLY A 116 -11.93 29.22 9.77
C GLY A 116 -12.89 28.43 10.67
N ASN A 117 -14.06 28.12 10.14
CA ASN A 117 -15.15 27.43 10.84
C ASN A 117 -15.33 25.97 10.40
N SER A 118 -14.48 25.50 9.49
CA SER A 118 -14.60 24.17 8.88
C SER A 118 -13.36 23.34 9.16
N ILE A 119 -13.53 22.03 9.04
CA ILE A 119 -12.43 21.07 9.02
C ILE A 119 -12.46 20.45 7.64
N TRP A 120 -11.33 20.48 6.95
CA TRP A 120 -11.21 20.04 5.56
C TRP A 120 -10.27 18.85 5.48
N ILE A 121 -10.57 17.91 4.57
CA ILE A 121 -9.58 16.95 4.12
C ILE A 121 -8.63 17.65 3.15
N THR A 122 -7.34 17.65 3.50
CA THR A 122 -6.26 18.25 2.70
C THR A 122 -5.42 17.18 1.99
N ARG A 123 -5.36 15.96 2.53
CA ARG A 123 -4.77 14.79 1.86
C ARG A 123 -5.62 13.55 2.08
N TYR A 124 -5.73 12.74 1.04
CA TYR A 124 -6.47 11.49 1.08
C TYR A 124 -5.86 10.52 0.08
N SER A 125 -5.14 9.52 0.58
CA SER A 125 -4.34 8.62 -0.24
C SER A 125 -4.59 7.19 0.18
N LYS A 126 -5.00 6.35 -0.78
CA LYS A 126 -5.07 4.89 -0.60
C LYS A 126 -3.65 4.36 -0.40
N TYR A 127 -3.44 3.52 0.61
CA TYR A 127 -2.14 2.87 0.84
C TYR A 127 -2.21 1.34 0.85
N SER A 128 -3.41 0.76 0.95
CA SER A 128 -3.62 -0.70 0.89
C SER A 128 -5.03 -0.99 0.40
N GLU A 129 -5.18 -2.08 -0.36
CA GLU A 129 -6.45 -2.57 -0.90
C GLU A 129 -6.42 -4.10 -0.94
N LEU A 130 -7.54 -4.70 -0.56
CA LEU A 130 -7.79 -6.13 -0.63
C LEU A 130 -9.12 -6.40 -1.32
N PHE A 131 -9.16 -7.29 -2.29
CA PHE A 131 -10.38 -7.69 -2.99
C PHE A 131 -11.08 -8.85 -2.28
N LEU A 132 -12.40 -8.82 -2.31
CA LEU A 132 -13.27 -9.76 -1.59
C LEU A 132 -14.19 -10.52 -2.54
N ASN A 133 -14.67 -11.70 -2.14
CA ASN A 133 -15.78 -12.37 -2.81
C ASN A 133 -17.13 -11.68 -2.52
N THR A 134 -18.22 -12.25 -3.03
CA THR A 134 -19.59 -11.75 -2.85
C THR A 134 -20.08 -11.83 -1.40
N GLU A 135 -19.52 -12.74 -0.62
CA GLU A 135 -19.80 -12.92 0.81
C GLU A 135 -18.97 -11.95 1.69
N GLY A 136 -18.04 -11.21 1.09
CA GLY A 136 -17.15 -10.28 1.77
C GLY A 136 -15.97 -10.93 2.48
N GLU A 137 -15.60 -12.13 2.09
CA GLU A 137 -14.36 -12.81 2.49
C GLU A 137 -13.23 -12.43 1.53
N ILE A 138 -12.00 -12.38 2.02
CA ILE A 138 -10.83 -12.01 1.20
C ILE A 138 -10.58 -13.10 0.14
N LEU A 139 -10.39 -12.69 -1.11
CA LEU A 139 -10.06 -13.60 -2.20
C LEU A 139 -8.73 -14.33 -1.93
N PRO A 140 -8.50 -15.52 -2.51
CA PRO A 140 -7.26 -16.24 -2.29
C PRO A 140 -6.07 -15.62 -3.03
N GLN A 141 -4.88 -15.67 -2.40
CA GLN A 141 -3.58 -15.41 -3.04
C GLN A 141 -3.51 -14.07 -3.79
N GLU A 142 -3.04 -14.04 -5.04
CA GLU A 142 -2.90 -12.82 -5.84
C GLU A 142 -4.25 -12.15 -6.13
N GLN A 143 -5.35 -12.91 -6.19
CA GLN A 143 -6.68 -12.37 -6.43
C GLN A 143 -7.11 -11.43 -5.30
N ALA A 144 -6.54 -11.58 -4.11
CA ALA A 144 -6.75 -10.69 -2.98
C ALA A 144 -6.20 -9.29 -3.20
N VAL A 145 -5.23 -9.11 -4.10
CA VAL A 145 -4.45 -7.87 -4.19
C VAL A 145 -4.31 -7.33 -5.60
N VAL A 146 -4.45 -8.16 -6.64
CA VAL A 146 -4.40 -7.75 -8.05
C VAL A 146 -5.80 -7.32 -8.49
N PRO A 147 -6.00 -6.07 -8.96
CA PRO A 147 -7.30 -5.62 -9.45
C PRO A 147 -7.83 -6.47 -10.60
N ALA A 148 -9.14 -6.66 -10.67
CA ALA A 148 -9.77 -7.26 -11.84
C ALA A 148 -9.44 -6.44 -13.10
N GLY A 149 -9.06 -7.13 -14.19
CA GLY A 149 -8.67 -6.48 -15.44
C GLY A 149 -7.25 -5.91 -15.49
N ALA A 150 -6.48 -5.98 -14.40
CA ALA A 150 -5.06 -5.68 -14.42
C ALA A 150 -4.29 -6.55 -15.43
N GLN A 151 -3.39 -5.94 -16.20
CA GLN A 151 -2.36 -6.69 -16.90
C GLN A 151 -1.32 -7.15 -15.88
N PHE A 152 -1.47 -8.38 -15.41
CA PHE A 152 -0.51 -9.04 -14.54
C PHE A 152 0.37 -9.97 -15.36
N PHE A 153 1.67 -9.70 -15.43
CA PHE A 153 2.64 -10.51 -16.17
C PHE A 153 2.97 -11.83 -15.50
N GLU A 154 2.50 -12.04 -14.26
CA GLU A 154 2.71 -13.24 -13.43
C GLU A 154 4.18 -13.57 -13.12
N ARG A 155 5.12 -12.72 -13.56
CA ARG A 155 6.58 -12.94 -13.44
C ARG A 155 7.04 -13.09 -12.00
N MET A 156 6.37 -12.40 -11.07
CA MET A 156 6.68 -12.46 -9.65
C MET A 156 6.21 -13.77 -8.98
N LYS A 157 5.28 -14.53 -9.59
CA LYS A 157 4.71 -15.75 -8.97
C LYS A 157 5.77 -16.81 -8.67
N ARG A 158 6.80 -16.94 -9.53
CA ARG A 158 7.88 -17.93 -9.35
C ARG A 158 8.70 -17.74 -8.06
N PHE A 159 8.62 -16.55 -7.45
CA PHE A 159 9.31 -16.23 -6.22
C PHE A 159 8.45 -16.42 -4.98
N ILE A 160 7.13 -16.31 -5.07
CA ILE A 160 6.22 -16.35 -3.91
C ILE A 160 6.43 -17.63 -3.08
N HIS A 161 6.57 -18.78 -3.74
CA HIS A 161 6.74 -20.07 -3.09
C HIS A 161 8.19 -20.37 -2.64
N GLN A 162 9.16 -19.51 -2.96
CA GLN A 162 10.55 -19.67 -2.51
C GLN A 162 10.76 -19.17 -1.08
N PHE A 163 9.84 -18.33 -0.59
CA PHE A 163 9.98 -17.68 0.69
C PHE A 163 9.01 -18.25 1.73
N GLN A 164 9.52 -18.47 2.94
CA GLN A 164 8.74 -18.83 4.12
C GLN A 164 8.06 -17.57 4.65
N LEU A 165 6.81 -17.38 4.26
CA LEU A 165 5.99 -16.21 4.59
C LEU A 165 5.01 -16.52 5.72
N ASP A 166 5.41 -17.36 6.68
CA ASP A 166 4.56 -17.73 7.82
C ASP A 166 4.18 -16.48 8.62
N GLY A 167 2.87 -16.25 8.78
CA GLY A 167 2.34 -15.06 9.44
C GLY A 167 2.39 -13.78 8.59
N PHE A 168 2.84 -13.84 7.34
CA PHE A 168 2.75 -12.75 6.37
C PHE A 168 1.59 -12.99 5.40
N GLN A 169 0.91 -11.91 5.02
CA GLN A 169 -0.22 -11.95 4.10
C GLN A 169 -0.10 -10.81 3.09
N PRO A 170 -0.49 -11.03 1.82
CA PRO A 170 -0.45 -9.97 0.82
C PRO A 170 -1.45 -8.87 1.20
N ALA A 171 -1.07 -7.61 1.05
CA ALA A 171 -1.98 -6.49 1.38
C ALA A 171 -1.91 -5.30 0.41
N THR A 172 -1.03 -5.33 -0.59
CA THR A 172 -0.91 -4.26 -1.58
C THR A 172 -0.30 -4.81 -2.86
N TYR A 173 -0.89 -4.40 -3.98
CA TYR A 173 -0.32 -4.58 -5.30
C TYR A 173 -0.39 -3.27 -6.07
N LEU A 174 0.66 -2.93 -6.79
CA LEU A 174 0.72 -1.71 -7.60
C LEU A 174 1.24 -2.02 -9.00
N LEU A 175 0.55 -1.47 -9.99
CA LEU A 175 0.87 -1.61 -11.40
C LEU A 175 1.27 -0.27 -11.98
N TYR A 176 2.43 -0.26 -12.61
CA TYR A 176 2.87 0.82 -13.46
C TYR A 176 3.03 0.30 -14.90
N SER A 177 3.14 1.19 -15.88
CA SER A 177 3.25 0.81 -17.31
C SER A 177 4.38 -0.18 -17.62
N ASP A 178 5.41 -0.18 -16.79
CA ASP A 178 6.68 -0.88 -16.94
C ASP A 178 7.11 -1.66 -15.70
N SER A 179 6.28 -1.70 -14.64
CA SER A 179 6.63 -2.39 -13.40
C SER A 179 5.42 -2.90 -12.61
N GLU A 180 5.66 -3.88 -11.75
CA GLU A 180 4.69 -4.47 -10.83
C GLU A 180 5.31 -4.54 -9.43
N PHE A 181 4.48 -4.41 -8.41
CA PHE A 181 4.89 -4.50 -7.01
C PHE A 181 3.89 -5.34 -6.24
N LEU A 182 4.38 -6.27 -5.42
CA LEU A 182 3.58 -7.06 -4.47
C LEU A 182 4.18 -6.99 -3.07
N GLY A 183 3.37 -6.57 -2.10
CA GLY A 183 3.77 -6.46 -0.69
C GLY A 183 3.10 -7.49 0.22
N TYR A 184 3.89 -8.09 1.09
CA TYR A 184 3.51 -9.01 2.16
C TYR A 184 3.82 -8.40 3.53
N TYR A 185 2.86 -8.47 4.43
CA TYR A 185 2.93 -7.81 5.74
C TYR A 185 2.48 -8.76 6.86
N PRO A 186 2.96 -8.59 8.10
CA PRO A 186 2.49 -9.37 9.23
C PRO A 186 0.97 -9.32 9.34
N GLU A 187 0.34 -10.49 9.45
CA GLU A 187 -1.13 -10.62 9.43
C GLU A 187 -1.82 -9.78 10.50
N LYS A 188 -1.20 -9.70 11.69
CA LYS A 188 -1.69 -8.91 12.83
C LYS A 188 -1.61 -7.40 12.60
N GLU A 189 -0.86 -6.96 11.59
CA GLU A 189 -0.57 -5.56 11.29
C GLU A 189 -1.19 -5.11 9.96
N ARG A 190 -2.03 -5.94 9.33
CA ARG A 190 -2.58 -5.74 7.98
C ARG A 190 -3.25 -4.37 7.75
N PHE A 191 -3.74 -3.72 8.80
CA PHE A 191 -4.40 -2.41 8.72
C PHE A 191 -3.56 -1.25 9.28
N LEU A 192 -2.35 -1.54 9.77
CA LEU A 192 -1.44 -0.52 10.27
C LEU A 192 -0.78 0.21 9.10
N TYR A 193 -0.62 1.52 9.25
CA TYR A 193 0.08 2.33 8.25
C TYR A 193 1.60 2.06 8.25
N VAL A 194 2.14 1.78 9.43
CA VAL A 194 3.56 1.45 9.62
C VAL A 194 3.64 0.05 10.20
N THR A 195 4.15 -0.90 9.41
CA THR A 195 4.36 -2.28 9.84
C THR A 195 5.76 -2.46 10.41
N THR A 196 5.90 -3.39 11.35
CA THR A 196 7.18 -3.75 11.96
C THR A 196 8.10 -4.45 10.98
N GLU A 197 7.52 -5.21 10.05
CA GLU A 197 8.24 -5.95 9.03
C GLU A 197 7.45 -5.89 7.72
N LYS A 198 8.13 -6.05 6.59
CA LYS A 198 7.50 -6.27 5.28
C LYS A 198 8.43 -7.07 4.38
N PHE A 199 7.82 -7.89 3.53
CA PHE A 199 8.50 -8.54 2.41
C PHE A 199 7.88 -8.02 1.11
N THR A 200 8.70 -7.59 0.16
CA THR A 200 8.20 -7.08 -1.13
C THR A 200 8.90 -7.75 -2.30
N ILE A 201 8.16 -7.85 -3.41
CA ILE A 201 8.68 -8.24 -4.71
C ILE A 201 8.34 -7.12 -5.68
N ASP A 202 9.36 -6.53 -6.27
CA ASP A 202 9.26 -5.54 -7.32
C ASP A 202 9.75 -6.18 -8.63
N TYR A 203 9.01 -5.97 -9.72
CA TYR A 203 9.38 -6.40 -11.07
C TYR A 203 9.40 -5.19 -11.99
N PHE A 204 10.44 -5.08 -12.82
CA PHE A 204 10.61 -4.06 -13.83
C PHE A 204 10.92 -4.74 -15.16
N LYS A 205 10.32 -4.27 -16.26
CA LYS A 205 10.65 -4.80 -17.59
C LYS A 205 12.13 -4.61 -17.92
N GLU A 206 12.72 -3.49 -17.50
CA GLU A 206 14.11 -3.13 -17.74
C GLU A 206 14.77 -2.61 -16.45
N MET A 207 16.05 -2.94 -16.27
CA MET A 207 16.86 -2.35 -15.21
C MET A 207 17.43 -1.02 -15.68
N ALA A 208 17.37 0.02 -14.84
CA ALA A 208 17.94 1.32 -15.17
C ALA A 208 19.48 1.30 -15.26
N ALA A 209 20.14 0.47 -14.45
CA ALA A 209 21.58 0.25 -14.49
C ALA A 209 21.97 -0.70 -15.63
N SER A 210 23.19 -0.58 -16.17
CA SER A 210 23.68 -1.44 -17.26
C SER A 210 24.05 -2.86 -16.81
N SER A 211 24.26 -3.06 -15.50
CA SER A 211 24.62 -4.37 -14.92
C SER A 211 24.23 -4.45 -13.45
N ILE A 212 24.19 -5.66 -12.91
CA ILE A 212 24.02 -5.88 -11.47
C ILE A 212 25.14 -5.21 -10.68
N ALA A 213 26.38 -5.22 -11.17
CA ALA A 213 27.49 -4.57 -10.50
C ALA A 213 27.26 -3.07 -10.31
N GLU A 214 26.81 -2.38 -11.36
CA GLU A 214 26.47 -0.95 -11.31
C GLU A 214 25.23 -0.68 -10.44
N HIS A 215 24.20 -1.53 -10.54
CA HIS A 215 23.02 -1.43 -9.69
C HIS A 215 23.39 -1.53 -8.21
N THR A 216 24.18 -2.56 -7.82
CA THR A 216 24.65 -2.75 -6.45
C THR A 216 25.46 -1.54 -5.96
N GLU A 217 26.36 -1.02 -6.79
CA GLU A 217 27.15 0.15 -6.44
C GLU A 217 26.27 1.38 -6.21
N THR A 218 25.34 1.66 -7.12
CA THR A 218 24.40 2.79 -7.01
C THR A 218 23.56 2.67 -5.74
N TYR A 219 23.07 1.47 -5.43
CA TYR A 219 22.27 1.22 -4.24
C TYR A 219 23.07 1.50 -2.96
N LEU A 220 24.35 1.08 -2.89
CA LEU A 220 25.20 1.28 -1.71
C LEU A 220 25.72 2.72 -1.52
N HIS A 221 25.58 3.58 -2.53
CA HIS A 221 25.95 5.00 -2.45
C HIS A 221 24.79 5.91 -2.05
N GLN A 222 23.66 5.36 -1.62
CA GLN A 222 22.54 6.15 -1.12
C GLN A 222 22.93 6.92 0.16
N ASN A 223 22.56 8.19 0.23
CA ASN A 223 23.03 9.14 1.25
C ASN A 223 22.61 8.82 2.70
N ASN A 224 21.74 7.83 2.93
CA ASN A 224 21.13 7.54 4.23
C ASN A 224 21.61 6.22 4.86
N LEU A 225 22.59 5.55 4.26
CA LEU A 225 23.12 4.27 4.74
C LEU A 225 24.06 4.46 5.94
N GLU A 226 23.72 3.80 7.04
CA GLU A 226 24.60 3.63 8.22
C GLU A 226 25.51 2.41 8.05
N PHE A 227 25.05 1.42 7.30
CA PHE A 227 25.77 0.17 7.02
C PHE A 227 25.34 -0.40 5.68
N GLY A 228 26.29 -0.95 4.93
CA GLY A 228 26.03 -1.71 3.72
C GLY A 228 27.07 -2.80 3.49
N GLU A 229 26.61 -4.03 3.30
CA GLU A 229 27.45 -5.20 3.04
C GLU A 229 26.93 -5.96 1.83
N ILE A 230 27.84 -6.32 0.93
CA ILE A 230 27.56 -7.27 -0.15
C ILE A 230 27.72 -8.66 0.41
N VAL A 231 26.59 -9.33 0.69
CA VAL A 231 26.57 -10.72 1.15
C VAL A 231 26.99 -11.65 0.02
N GLU A 232 26.49 -11.41 -1.19
CA GLU A 232 26.85 -12.17 -2.38
C GLU A 232 26.69 -11.32 -3.65
N LYS A 233 27.58 -11.52 -4.63
CA LYS A 233 27.46 -10.89 -5.95
C LYS A 233 27.91 -11.84 -7.05
N LYS A 234 27.08 -11.98 -8.08
CA LYS A 234 27.33 -12.71 -9.32
C LYS A 234 27.02 -11.78 -10.51
N GLU A 235 27.16 -12.30 -11.73
CA GLU A 235 26.85 -11.57 -12.96
C GLU A 235 25.39 -11.11 -13.01
N ASN A 236 24.46 -12.00 -12.65
CA ASN A 236 23.01 -11.79 -12.82
C ASN A 236 22.24 -11.54 -11.52
N TYR A 237 22.91 -11.54 -10.36
CA TYR A 237 22.24 -11.15 -9.12
C TYR A 237 23.22 -10.66 -8.04
N SER A 238 22.67 -9.95 -7.05
CA SER A 238 23.36 -9.58 -5.82
C SER A 238 22.43 -9.71 -4.62
N ILE A 239 23.00 -10.08 -3.48
CA ILE A 239 22.36 -10.05 -2.17
C ILE A 239 23.13 -9.04 -1.33
N ILE A 240 22.42 -8.06 -0.79
CA ILE A 240 22.99 -7.01 0.04
C ILE A 240 22.23 -6.91 1.36
N GLU A 241 22.96 -6.57 2.42
CA GLU A 241 22.39 -6.18 3.71
C GLU A 241 22.67 -4.71 3.91
N THR A 242 21.64 -3.95 4.29
CA THR A 242 21.78 -2.54 4.60
C THR A 242 21.09 -2.18 5.90
N LYS A 243 21.61 -1.13 6.54
CA LYS A 243 20.93 -0.43 7.62
C LYS A 243 20.95 1.05 7.30
N PHE A 244 19.80 1.70 7.41
CA PHE A 244 19.64 3.11 7.11
C PHE A 244 18.67 3.76 8.08
N LEU A 245 18.80 5.08 8.22
CA LEU A 245 17.88 5.88 9.01
C LEU A 245 16.80 6.47 8.11
N GLU A 246 15.55 6.18 8.43
CA GLU A 246 14.37 6.82 7.83
C GLU A 246 13.47 7.31 8.96
N ASP A 247 13.10 8.60 8.95
CA ASP A 247 12.31 9.24 10.00
C ASP A 247 12.82 8.99 11.43
N SER A 248 14.14 9.04 11.62
CA SER A 248 14.84 8.73 12.88
C SER A 248 14.65 7.29 13.37
N ARG A 249 14.24 6.37 12.48
CA ARG A 249 14.12 4.95 12.75
C ARG A 249 15.20 4.19 12.00
N LEU A 250 15.94 3.35 12.72
CA LEU A 250 16.86 2.41 12.11
C LEU A 250 16.03 1.32 11.44
N GLN A 251 16.17 1.23 10.12
CA GLN A 251 15.65 0.13 9.34
C GLN A 251 16.79 -0.82 8.99
N HIS A 252 16.49 -2.11 8.91
CA HIS A 252 17.44 -3.14 8.52
C HIS A 252 16.81 -3.95 7.38
N GLU A 253 17.47 -3.93 6.23
CA GLU A 253 17.00 -4.55 4.99
C GLU A 253 17.97 -5.63 4.49
N LEU A 254 17.39 -6.70 3.95
CA LEU A 254 18.04 -7.63 3.04
C LEU A 254 17.41 -7.45 1.66
N VAL A 255 18.23 -7.26 0.63
CA VAL A 255 17.77 -7.07 -0.75
C VAL A 255 18.46 -8.08 -1.66
N LEU A 256 17.64 -8.83 -2.40
CA LEU A 256 18.05 -9.62 -3.55
C LEU A 256 17.67 -8.89 -4.82
N SER A 257 18.66 -8.50 -5.62
CA SER A 257 18.45 -7.91 -6.95
C SER A 257 18.82 -8.94 -8.01
N ILE A 258 17.93 -9.16 -8.97
CA ILE A 258 18.05 -10.20 -10.01
C ILE A 258 17.84 -9.58 -11.39
N LEU A 259 18.80 -9.79 -12.29
CA LEU A 259 18.65 -9.55 -13.72
C LEU A 259 18.37 -10.89 -14.42
N ALA A 260 17.13 -11.10 -14.84
CA ALA A 260 16.66 -12.29 -15.53
C ALA A 260 16.41 -11.99 -17.03
N PRO A 261 16.27 -13.02 -17.89
CA PRO A 261 15.97 -12.81 -19.31
C PRO A 261 14.64 -12.07 -19.57
N ASP A 262 13.71 -12.14 -18.62
CA ASP A 262 12.38 -11.53 -18.71
C ASP A 262 12.23 -10.23 -17.93
N GLY A 263 13.30 -9.72 -17.33
CA GLY A 263 13.31 -8.41 -16.68
C GLY A 263 14.15 -8.38 -15.40
N PHE A 264 13.94 -7.33 -14.62
CA PHE A 264 14.67 -7.07 -13.39
C PHE A 264 13.76 -7.20 -12.18
N PHE A 265 14.24 -7.84 -11.12
CA PHE A 265 13.49 -8.08 -9.90
C PHE A 265 14.26 -7.58 -8.68
N MET A 266 13.53 -7.00 -7.73
CA MET A 266 14.05 -6.69 -6.40
C MET A 266 13.16 -7.35 -5.36
N LEU A 267 13.74 -8.24 -4.55
CA LEU A 267 13.07 -8.90 -3.45
C LEU A 267 13.65 -8.36 -2.17
N ARG A 268 12.81 -7.80 -1.30
CA ARG A 268 13.24 -7.06 -0.12
C ARG A 268 12.58 -7.61 1.12
N TYR A 269 13.37 -7.95 2.12
CA TYR A 269 12.88 -8.15 3.48
C TYR A 269 13.36 -6.99 4.34
N LEU A 270 12.42 -6.25 4.92
CA LEU A 270 12.69 -5.04 5.67
C LEU A 270 12.12 -5.16 7.09
N LYS A 271 12.95 -4.86 8.07
CA LYS A 271 12.59 -4.74 9.49
C LYS A 271 12.65 -3.26 9.92
N ASN A 272 11.51 -2.76 10.39
CA ASN A 272 11.24 -1.34 10.69
C ASN A 272 11.13 -1.02 12.18
N ASN A 273 11.29 -2.01 13.07
CA ASN A 273 11.02 -1.85 14.50
C ASN A 273 12.24 -1.38 15.33
N HIS A 274 13.17 -0.63 14.73
CA HIS A 274 14.40 -0.15 15.37
C HIS A 274 15.36 -1.24 15.87
N GLY A 275 15.16 -2.49 15.45
CA GLY A 275 15.97 -3.63 15.83
C GLY A 275 16.66 -4.29 14.64
N PRO A 276 17.79 -4.98 14.87
CA PRO A 276 18.39 -5.78 13.81
C PRO A 276 17.50 -6.99 13.46
N ILE A 277 17.64 -7.49 12.24
CA ILE A 277 17.17 -8.83 11.85
C ILE A 277 17.93 -9.83 12.73
N GLU A 278 17.20 -10.74 13.38
CA GLU A 278 17.78 -11.75 14.24
C GLU A 278 18.65 -12.71 13.41
N GLN A 279 19.76 -13.20 13.99
CA GLN A 279 20.75 -13.93 13.21
C GLN A 279 20.19 -15.18 12.52
N GLU A 280 19.34 -15.95 13.21
CA GLU A 280 18.70 -17.14 12.64
C GLU A 280 17.80 -16.79 11.45
N MET A 281 16.95 -15.78 11.63
CA MET A 281 16.07 -15.26 10.59
C MET A 281 16.87 -14.68 9.41
N ARG A 282 17.94 -13.92 9.69
CA ARG A 282 18.86 -13.37 8.69
C ARG A 282 19.45 -14.48 7.82
N GLN A 283 19.97 -15.54 8.42
CA GLN A 283 20.53 -16.67 7.68
C GLN A 283 19.46 -17.40 6.87
N SER A 284 18.26 -17.59 7.44
CA SER A 284 17.14 -18.19 6.73
C SER A 284 16.76 -17.39 5.48
N TRP A 285 16.63 -16.06 5.58
CA TRP A 285 16.33 -15.19 4.44
C TRP A 285 17.42 -15.20 3.38
N ILE A 286 18.71 -15.12 3.78
CA ILE A 286 19.83 -15.21 2.84
C ILE A 286 19.79 -16.54 2.08
N HIS A 287 19.54 -17.65 2.78
CA HIS A 287 19.44 -18.97 2.14
C HIS A 287 18.28 -19.04 1.13
N GLN A 288 17.12 -18.50 1.48
CA GLN A 288 15.96 -18.43 0.59
C GLN A 288 16.23 -17.53 -0.63
N MET A 289 16.91 -16.39 -0.42
CA MET A 289 17.33 -15.49 -1.50
C MET A 289 18.32 -16.15 -2.47
N GLN A 290 19.29 -16.91 -1.95
CA GLN A 290 20.19 -17.73 -2.77
C GLN A 290 19.41 -18.79 -3.57
N GLY A 291 18.45 -19.45 -2.92
CA GLY A 291 17.55 -20.40 -3.58
C GLY A 291 16.76 -19.77 -4.73
N ALA A 292 16.17 -18.60 -4.50
CA ALA A 292 15.45 -17.84 -5.51
C ALA A 292 16.35 -17.42 -6.69
N ALA A 293 17.59 -16.98 -6.41
CA ALA A 293 18.53 -16.57 -7.43
C ALA A 293 19.04 -17.72 -8.33
N THR A 294 19.08 -18.96 -7.84
CA THR A 294 19.57 -20.10 -8.64
C THR A 294 18.55 -20.63 -9.65
N ARG A 295 17.26 -20.32 -9.49
CA ARG A 295 16.18 -20.82 -10.36
C ARG A 295 15.87 -19.91 -11.57
N ILE A 296 16.60 -18.81 -11.73
CA ILE A 296 16.36 -17.80 -12.79
C ILE A 296 16.41 -18.37 -14.21
N ASN A 297 17.18 -19.44 -14.45
CA ASN A 297 17.41 -20.01 -15.78
C ASN A 297 16.63 -21.31 -16.06
N GLN A 298 15.68 -21.69 -15.20
CA GLN A 298 15.03 -23.02 -15.27
C GLN A 298 13.58 -23.03 -15.78
N GLU A 299 13.05 -21.89 -16.23
CA GLU A 299 11.72 -21.74 -16.84
C GLU A 299 11.79 -20.82 -18.06
#